data_AF-A0A8H6GDC1-F1
#
_entry.id   AF-A0A8H6GDC1-F1
#
_cell.length_a   1.000
_cell.length_b   1.000
_cell.length_c   1.000
_cell.angle_alpha   90.00
_cell.angle_beta   90.00
_cell.angle_gamma   90.00
#
_symmetry.space_group_name_H-M   'P 1'
#
loop_
_entity.id
_entity.type
_entity.pdbx_description
1 polymer ?
#
loop_
_entity_poly.entity_id
_entity_poly.type
_entity_poly.pdbx_seq_one_letter_code
_entity_poly.pdbx_strand_id
1 'polypeptide(L)'
;MWGTRDSTHFSLAVSLAKKTSTDNRKSLHILVAAFGNPIMPCSNCVSRKMADACVIDPNKSNRCDPCVKSGYSCDGHGLSVAAARKIVDEKRRLEREEEAAEDELIKLQAESTRIHNEMNTQFAKITRLRRQRRQVEVKGLDMIQRGLNSMDELEKAEQSEQVALENAMADGTFHDWSAVAEQSEWDSLGLGAFIDRSSGSGVGGNSSGVVGH
;
A
#
# COMPACT_ATOMS: atom_id res chain seq x y z
N MET A 1 -74.72 97.48 -17.98
CA MET A 1 -75.42 96.52 -17.11
C MET A 1 -74.77 95.16 -17.26
N TRP A 2 -74.40 94.57 -16.13
CA TRP A 2 -73.77 93.26 -15.98
C TRP A 2 -74.86 92.16 -16.02
N GLY A 3 -74.50 90.93 -16.39
CA GLY A 3 -75.34 89.74 -16.24
C GLY A 3 -74.95 88.63 -17.22
N THR A 4 -73.88 87.87 -16.95
CA THR A 4 -73.82 86.56 -16.26
C THR A 4 -73.92 85.36 -17.21
N ARG A 5 -72.83 84.58 -17.19
CA ARG A 5 -72.61 83.28 -17.84
C ARG A 5 -73.53 82.22 -17.24
N ASP A 6 -74.04 81.33 -18.08
CA ASP A 6 -74.46 79.99 -17.63
C ASP A 6 -73.74 78.91 -18.46
N SER A 7 -72.71 78.35 -17.86
CA SER A 7 -72.02 77.14 -18.31
C SER A 7 -72.72 75.93 -17.71
N THR A 8 -73.50 75.20 -18.50
CA THR A 8 -74.04 73.90 -18.10
C THR A 8 -72.92 72.85 -18.11
N HIS A 9 -72.35 72.58 -16.93
CA HIS A 9 -71.48 71.43 -16.70
C HIS A 9 -72.32 70.15 -16.66
N PHE A 10 -72.20 69.31 -17.69
CA PHE A 10 -72.74 67.95 -17.70
C PHE A 10 -71.74 67.02 -17.01
N SER A 11 -71.99 66.66 -15.75
CA SER A 11 -71.20 65.68 -15.00
C SER A 11 -71.71 64.27 -15.28
N LEU A 12 -71.10 63.56 -16.24
CA LEU A 12 -71.31 62.12 -16.42
C LEU A 12 -70.44 61.35 -15.42
N ALA A 13 -71.05 60.87 -14.34
CA ALA A 13 -70.43 59.88 -13.47
C ALA A 13 -70.44 58.52 -14.19
N VAL A 14 -69.31 58.14 -14.79
CA VAL A 14 -69.09 56.81 -15.34
C VAL A 14 -68.83 55.84 -14.18
N SER A 15 -69.77 54.94 -13.91
CA SER A 15 -69.56 53.82 -12.99
C SER A 15 -68.61 52.81 -13.63
N LEU A 16 -67.34 52.79 -13.19
CA LEU A 16 -66.42 51.72 -13.60
C LEU A 16 -66.90 50.39 -13.02
N ALA A 17 -67.37 49.50 -13.90
CA ALA A 17 -67.70 48.13 -13.55
C ALA A 17 -66.49 47.42 -12.91
N LYS A 18 -66.71 46.71 -11.81
CA LYS A 18 -65.67 45.88 -11.17
C LYS A 18 -65.22 44.83 -12.19
N LYS A 19 -63.94 44.91 -12.60
CA LYS A 19 -63.32 43.93 -13.49
C LYS A 19 -63.48 42.53 -12.90
N THR A 20 -63.86 41.59 -13.75
CA THR A 20 -64.03 40.20 -13.32
C THR A 20 -62.69 39.63 -12.87
N SER A 21 -62.71 38.63 -11.97
CA SER A 21 -61.50 37.91 -11.55
C SER A 21 -60.66 37.43 -12.75
N THR A 22 -61.34 37.07 -13.83
CA THR A 22 -60.75 36.66 -15.11
C THR A 22 -59.98 37.79 -15.81
N ASP A 23 -60.49 39.02 -15.80
CA ASP A 23 -59.82 40.17 -16.43
C ASP A 23 -58.65 40.68 -15.60
N ASN A 24 -58.74 40.59 -14.27
CA ASN A 24 -57.62 40.88 -13.38
C ASN A 24 -56.48 39.87 -13.61
N ARG A 25 -56.82 38.58 -13.82
CA ARG A 25 -55.83 37.54 -14.13
C ARG A 25 -55.17 37.76 -15.50
N LYS A 26 -55.92 38.14 -16.53
CA LYS A 26 -55.37 38.50 -17.85
C LYS A 26 -54.45 39.71 -17.78
N SER A 27 -54.86 40.74 -17.04
CA SER A 27 -54.06 41.95 -16.83
C SER A 27 -52.75 41.65 -16.09
N LEU A 28 -52.80 40.78 -15.08
CA LEU A 28 -51.60 40.33 -14.36
C LEU A 28 -50.65 39.52 -15.25
N HIS A 29 -51.18 38.63 -16.10
CA HIS A 29 -50.37 37.88 -17.08
C HIS A 29 -49.62 38.81 -18.04
N ILE A 30 -50.28 39.84 -18.56
CA ILE A 30 -49.66 40.82 -19.46
C ILE A 30 -48.51 41.56 -18.75
N LEU A 31 -48.72 41.98 -17.50
CA LEU A 31 -47.69 42.67 -16.72
C LEU A 31 -46.48 41.79 -16.43
N VAL A 32 -46.73 40.53 -16.07
CA VAL A 32 -45.67 39.56 -15.76
C VAL A 32 -44.87 39.19 -17.02
N ALA A 33 -45.53 39.04 -18.17
CA ALA A 33 -44.86 38.79 -19.45
C ALA A 33 -44.03 40.00 -19.93
N ALA A 34 -44.48 41.23 -19.65
CA ALA A 34 -43.81 42.44 -20.10
C ALA A 34 -42.63 42.87 -19.22
N PHE A 35 -42.69 42.59 -17.90
CA PHE A 35 -41.74 43.12 -16.92
C PHE A 35 -41.06 42.05 -16.06
N GLY A 36 -41.35 40.77 -16.29
CA GLY A 36 -40.70 39.67 -15.58
C GLY A 36 -39.24 39.52 -16.02
N ASN A 37 -38.31 39.66 -15.08
CA ASN A 37 -36.92 39.25 -15.32
C ASN A 37 -36.87 37.72 -15.30
N PRO A 38 -36.28 37.04 -16.32
CA PRO A 38 -36.12 35.60 -16.31
C PRO A 38 -35.12 35.22 -15.21
N ILE A 39 -35.63 35.00 -14.01
CA ILE A 39 -34.90 34.35 -12.94
C ILE A 39 -34.77 32.88 -13.33
N MET A 40 -33.58 32.30 -13.15
CA MET A 40 -33.32 30.88 -13.38
C MET A 40 -34.48 30.04 -12.84
N PRO A 41 -35.03 29.10 -13.63
CA PRO A 41 -36.16 28.31 -13.20
C PRO A 41 -35.80 27.52 -11.93
N CYS A 42 -36.73 27.48 -10.98
CA CYS A 42 -36.50 26.78 -9.71
C CYS A 42 -36.30 25.28 -9.95
N SER A 43 -35.58 24.58 -9.05
CA SER A 43 -35.22 23.16 -9.21
C SER A 43 -36.45 22.26 -9.41
N ASN A 44 -37.57 22.60 -8.75
CA ASN A 44 -38.84 21.89 -8.92
C ASN A 44 -39.47 22.10 -10.31
N CYS A 45 -39.34 23.29 -10.89
CA CYS A 45 -39.80 23.54 -12.25
C CYS A 45 -38.91 22.88 -13.30
N VAL A 46 -37.59 22.84 -13.07
CA VAL A 46 -36.64 22.15 -13.96
C VAL A 46 -36.90 20.64 -13.97
N SER A 47 -36.94 20.01 -12.79
CA SER A 47 -37.17 18.57 -12.66
C SER A 47 -38.48 18.08 -13.27
N ARG A 48 -39.51 18.94 -13.26
CA ARG A 48 -40.84 18.64 -13.82
C ARG A 48 -41.02 19.09 -15.27
N LYS A 49 -39.95 19.55 -15.93
CA LYS A 49 -39.98 20.04 -17.32
C LYS A 49 -40.98 21.19 -17.53
N MET A 50 -41.13 22.05 -16.53
CA MET A 50 -41.98 23.25 -16.53
C MET A 50 -41.17 24.53 -16.33
N ALA A 51 -39.90 24.51 -16.75
CA ALA A 51 -38.97 25.63 -16.63
C ALA A 51 -39.50 26.91 -17.29
N ASP A 52 -40.12 26.80 -18.47
CA ASP A 52 -40.66 27.92 -19.24
C ASP A 52 -41.87 28.59 -18.55
N ALA A 53 -42.53 27.89 -17.64
CA ALA A 53 -43.65 28.40 -16.84
C ALA A 53 -43.22 28.89 -15.45
N CYS A 54 -41.93 28.81 -15.11
CA CYS A 54 -41.40 29.16 -13.80
C CYS A 54 -41.27 30.67 -13.64
N VAL A 55 -42.38 31.35 -13.33
CA VAL A 55 -42.38 32.80 -13.14
C VAL A 55 -42.57 33.17 -11.68
N ILE A 56 -41.75 34.11 -11.19
CA ILE A 56 -41.74 34.63 -9.82
C ILE A 56 -41.90 36.14 -9.88
N ASP A 57 -42.75 36.70 -9.02
CA ASP A 57 -42.77 38.13 -8.71
C ASP A 57 -42.01 38.34 -7.39
N PRO A 58 -40.74 38.81 -7.42
CA PRO A 58 -39.88 38.88 -6.24
C PRO A 58 -40.41 39.82 -5.14
N ASN A 59 -41.27 40.77 -5.51
CA ASN A 59 -41.82 41.74 -4.57
C ASN A 59 -43.04 41.20 -3.83
N LYS A 60 -43.66 40.11 -4.32
CA LYS A 60 -44.93 39.59 -3.79
C LYS A 60 -44.86 38.15 -3.31
N SER A 61 -43.91 37.36 -3.77
CA SER A 61 -43.81 35.94 -3.41
C SER A 61 -42.37 35.43 -3.52
N ASN A 62 -41.95 34.64 -2.54
CA ASN A 62 -40.69 33.89 -2.59
C ASN A 62 -40.82 32.56 -3.37
N ARG A 63 -41.99 32.30 -3.98
CA ARG A 63 -42.30 31.08 -4.71
C ARG A 63 -42.83 31.39 -6.11
N CYS A 64 -42.46 30.56 -7.08
CA CYS A 64 -42.97 30.67 -8.45
C CYS A 64 -44.43 30.23 -8.55
N ASP A 65 -45.14 30.76 -9.54
CA ASP A 65 -46.54 30.47 -9.79
C ASP A 65 -46.86 28.96 -9.85
N PRO A 66 -46.08 28.11 -10.57
CA PRO A 66 -46.28 26.66 -10.54
C PRO A 66 -46.16 26.04 -9.14
N CYS A 67 -45.11 26.39 -8.38
CA CYS A 67 -44.92 25.84 -7.03
C CYS A 67 -45.99 26.31 -6.05
N VAL A 68 -46.48 27.55 -6.18
CA VAL A 68 -47.62 28.05 -5.37
C VAL A 68 -48.89 27.25 -5.69
N LYS A 69 -49.21 27.06 -6.97
CA LYS A 69 -50.39 26.32 -7.43
C LYS A 69 -50.37 24.85 -6.98
N SER A 70 -49.21 24.22 -7.05
CA SER A 70 -49.05 22.81 -6.68
C SER A 70 -48.71 22.57 -5.21
N GLY A 71 -48.53 23.63 -4.41
CA GLY A 71 -48.21 23.52 -2.98
C GLY A 71 -46.80 23.01 -2.67
N TYR A 72 -45.86 23.10 -3.62
CA TYR A 72 -44.48 22.65 -3.44
C TYR A 72 -43.58 23.75 -2.87
N SER A 73 -42.44 23.32 -2.30
CA SER A 73 -41.34 24.24 -1.99
C SER A 73 -40.81 24.88 -3.27
N CYS A 74 -40.26 26.09 -3.19
CA CYS A 74 -39.68 26.78 -4.33
C CYS A 74 -38.40 27.47 -3.90
N ASP A 75 -37.33 27.17 -4.63
CA ASP A 75 -35.99 27.72 -4.49
C ASP A 75 -35.67 28.78 -5.56
N GLY A 76 -36.67 29.19 -6.34
CA GLY A 76 -36.47 30.13 -7.44
C GLY A 76 -36.36 31.59 -6.99
N HIS A 77 -36.73 31.93 -5.74
CA HIS A 77 -36.34 33.21 -5.16
C HIS A 77 -34.85 33.07 -4.86
N GLY A 78 -34.01 33.64 -5.73
CA GLY A 78 -32.59 33.35 -5.82
C GLY A 78 -31.84 33.30 -4.48
N LEU A 79 -30.71 32.59 -4.47
CA LEU A 79 -29.86 32.45 -3.28
C LEU A 79 -29.55 33.83 -2.68
N SER A 80 -29.85 34.01 -1.39
CA SER A 80 -29.45 35.23 -0.70
C SER A 80 -27.93 35.33 -0.68
N VAL A 81 -27.38 36.56 -0.72
CA VAL A 81 -25.93 36.77 -0.68
C VAL A 81 -25.30 36.13 0.58
N ALA A 82 -26.02 36.12 1.70
CA ALA A 82 -25.58 35.46 2.92
C ALA A 82 -25.55 33.93 2.79
N ALA A 83 -26.54 33.32 2.14
CA ALA A 83 -26.54 31.88 1.87
C ALA A 83 -25.44 31.48 0.89
N ALA A 84 -25.22 32.28 -0.17
CA ALA A 84 -24.13 32.06 -1.11
C ALA A 84 -22.75 32.13 -0.44
N ARG A 85 -22.53 33.11 0.46
CA ARG A 85 -21.28 33.21 1.24
C ARG A 85 -21.04 31.97 2.11
N LYS A 86 -22.06 31.49 2.83
CA LYS A 86 -21.94 30.26 3.64
C LYS A 86 -21.55 29.05 2.81
N ILE A 87 -22.12 28.89 1.60
CA ILE A 87 -21.78 27.80 0.70
C ILE A 87 -20.30 27.90 0.25
N VAL A 88 -19.83 29.11 -0.09
CA VAL A 88 -18.44 29.33 -0.48
C VAL A 88 -17.47 29.07 0.67
N ASP A 89 -17.80 29.54 1.88
CA ASP A 89 -16.97 29.33 3.06
C ASP A 89 -16.90 27.85 3.44
N GLU A 90 -18.02 27.13 3.34
CA GLU A 90 -18.08 25.70 3.57
C GLU A 90 -17.31 24.91 2.51
N LYS A 91 -17.42 25.28 1.23
CA LYS A 91 -16.60 24.71 0.15
C LYS A 91 -15.12 24.85 0.45
N ARG A 92 -14.67 26.05 0.86
CA ARG A 92 -13.27 26.31 1.23
C ARG A 92 -12.83 25.55 2.48
N ARG A 93 -13.75 25.26 3.40
CA ARG A 93 -13.46 24.41 4.56
C ARG A 93 -13.23 22.97 4.11
N LEU A 94 -14.13 22.44 3.28
CA LEU A 94 -14.03 21.09 2.73
C LEU A 94 -12.77 20.91 1.88
N GLU A 95 -12.44 21.86 1.00
CA GLU A 95 -11.22 21.81 0.17
C GLU A 95 -9.94 21.71 1.03
N ARG A 96 -9.89 22.41 2.17
CA ARG A 96 -8.74 22.31 3.09
C ARG A 96 -8.69 20.99 3.83
N GLU A 97 -9.84 20.42 4.17
CA GLU A 97 -9.91 19.12 4.83
C GLU A 97 -9.59 17.97 3.87
N GLU A 98 -9.99 18.09 2.61
CA GLU A 98 -9.62 17.20 1.52
C GLU A 98 -8.10 17.23 1.29
N GLU A 99 -7.51 18.40 1.12
CA GLU A 99 -6.05 18.57 0.94
C GLU A 99 -5.27 17.97 2.13
N ALA A 100 -5.71 18.21 3.37
CA ALA A 100 -5.06 17.63 4.55
C ALA A 100 -5.19 16.10 4.60
N ALA A 101 -6.31 15.54 4.16
CA ALA A 101 -6.51 14.09 4.09
C ALA A 101 -5.67 13.45 2.97
N GLU A 102 -5.53 14.12 1.83
CA GLU A 102 -4.65 13.70 0.73
C GLU A 102 -3.18 13.67 1.17
N ASP A 103 -2.71 14.71 1.87
CA ASP A 103 -1.37 14.76 2.42
C ASP A 103 -1.11 13.60 3.41
N GLU A 104 -2.08 13.30 4.26
CA GLU A 104 -2.00 12.18 5.19
C GLU A 104 -1.92 10.83 4.45
N LEU A 105 -2.72 10.68 3.39
CA LEU A 105 -2.71 9.48 2.55
C LEU A 105 -1.36 9.28 1.88
N ILE A 106 -0.75 10.34 1.35
CA ILE A 106 0.59 10.29 0.74
C ILE A 106 1.64 9.81 1.76
N LYS A 107 1.60 10.33 2.99
CA LYS A 107 2.52 9.88 4.06
C LYS A 107 2.33 8.40 4.38
N LEU A 108 1.09 7.96 4.56
CA LEU A 108 0.76 6.56 4.85
C LEU A 108 1.20 5.63 3.72
N GLN A 109 1.06 6.06 2.46
CA GLN A 109 1.51 5.29 1.31
C GLN A 109 3.04 5.18 1.25
N ALA A 110 3.76 6.25 1.58
CA ALA A 110 5.22 6.23 1.67
C ALA A 110 5.69 5.28 2.78
N GLU A 111 5.05 5.33 3.95
CA GLU A 111 5.35 4.41 5.06
C GLU A 111 5.04 2.95 4.70
N SER A 112 3.89 2.68 4.10
CA SER A 112 3.51 1.35 3.62
C SER A 112 4.53 0.78 2.64
N THR A 113 5.00 1.60 1.70
CA THR A 113 6.03 1.21 0.73
C THR A 113 7.35 0.88 1.44
N ARG A 114 7.74 1.67 2.45
CA ARG A 114 8.94 1.40 3.26
C ARG A 114 8.84 0.06 3.98
N ILE A 115 7.72 -0.20 4.67
CA ILE A 115 7.47 -1.45 5.39
C ILE A 115 7.49 -2.64 4.41
N HIS A 116 6.88 -2.49 3.24
CA HIS A 116 6.88 -3.54 2.22
C HIS A 116 8.29 -3.89 1.74
N ASN A 117 9.15 -2.89 1.53
CA ASN A 117 10.54 -3.09 1.13
C ASN A 117 11.38 -3.79 2.23
N GLU A 118 11.17 -3.41 3.49
CA GLU A 118 11.83 -4.05 4.63
C GLU A 118 11.39 -5.51 4.76
N MET A 119 10.09 -5.76 4.64
CA MET A 119 9.52 -7.11 4.64
C MET A 119 10.12 -7.97 3.52
N ASN A 120 10.23 -7.46 2.30
CA ASN A 120 10.84 -8.16 1.17
C ASN A 120 12.32 -8.47 1.40
N THR A 121 13.05 -7.56 2.06
CA THR A 121 14.45 -7.78 2.46
C THR A 121 14.57 -8.95 3.44
N GLN A 122 13.67 -9.04 4.42
CA GLN A 122 13.64 -10.18 5.36
C GLN A 122 13.27 -11.49 4.65
N PHE A 123 12.31 -11.46 3.71
CA PHE A 123 11.98 -12.65 2.91
C PHE A 123 13.17 -13.16 2.08
N ALA A 124 13.94 -12.27 1.47
CA ALA A 124 15.15 -12.63 0.74
C ALA A 124 16.20 -13.26 1.67
N LYS A 125 16.40 -12.68 2.87
CA LYS A 125 17.30 -13.23 3.90
C LYS A 125 16.88 -14.63 4.34
N ILE A 126 15.59 -14.84 4.65
CA ILE A 126 15.04 -16.14 5.03
C ILE A 126 15.27 -17.18 3.93
N THR A 127 15.02 -16.79 2.67
CA THR A 127 15.19 -17.69 1.52
C THR A 127 16.66 -18.12 1.37
N ARG A 128 17.61 -17.18 1.49
CA ARG A 128 19.04 -17.48 1.47
C ARG A 128 19.43 -18.43 2.61
N LEU A 129 19.00 -18.15 3.84
CA LEU A 129 19.31 -18.97 5.01
C LEU A 129 18.75 -20.39 4.85
N ARG A 130 17.52 -20.55 4.34
CA ARG A 130 16.95 -21.87 4.04
C ARG A 130 17.77 -22.65 3.03
N ARG A 131 18.27 -21.99 1.98
CA ARG A 131 19.15 -22.62 0.99
C ARG A 131 20.48 -23.06 1.60
N GLN A 132 21.11 -22.18 2.38
CA GLN A 132 22.36 -22.50 3.07
C GLN A 132 22.19 -23.67 4.04
N ARG A 133 21.11 -23.68 4.84
CA ARG A 133 20.80 -24.78 5.75
C ARG A 133 20.70 -26.12 5.02
N ARG A 134 19.93 -26.18 3.92
CA ARG A 134 19.81 -27.39 3.09
C ARG A 134 21.16 -27.84 2.52
N GLN A 135 22.01 -26.91 2.09
CA GLN A 135 23.35 -27.25 1.59
C GLN A 135 24.24 -27.85 2.67
N VAL A 136 24.18 -27.32 3.89
CA VAL A 136 24.93 -27.87 5.04
C VAL A 136 24.38 -29.24 5.42
N GLU A 137 23.06 -29.40 5.49
CA GLU A 137 22.39 -30.70 5.75
C GLU A 137 22.85 -31.76 4.73
N VAL A 138 22.80 -31.45 3.44
CA VAL A 138 23.21 -32.39 2.37
C VAL A 138 24.70 -32.72 2.47
N LYS A 139 25.58 -31.73 2.68
CA LYS A 139 27.02 -31.98 2.84
C LYS A 139 27.35 -32.81 4.07
N GLY A 140 26.66 -32.56 5.19
CA GLY A 140 26.83 -33.33 6.42
C GLY A 140 26.46 -34.80 6.23
N LEU A 141 25.33 -35.06 5.55
CA LEU A 141 24.91 -36.43 5.23
C LEU A 141 25.89 -37.13 4.28
N ASP A 142 26.38 -36.46 3.24
CA ASP A 142 27.39 -37.01 2.32
C ASP A 142 28.71 -37.34 3.05
N MET A 143 29.16 -36.48 3.97
CA MET A 143 30.35 -36.75 4.78
C MET A 143 30.17 -37.97 5.69
N ILE A 144 29.02 -38.10 6.35
CA ILE A 144 28.70 -39.26 7.19
C ILE A 144 28.69 -40.53 6.33
N GLN A 145 28.03 -40.51 5.17
CA GLN A 145 27.93 -41.66 4.30
C GLN A 145 29.30 -42.12 3.78
N ARG A 146 30.17 -41.18 3.37
CA ARG A 146 31.54 -41.51 2.96
C ARG A 146 32.38 -42.08 4.11
N GLY A 147 32.23 -41.52 5.31
CA GLY A 147 32.90 -42.02 6.51
C GLY A 147 32.50 -43.47 6.82
N LEU A 148 31.20 -43.76 6.79
CA LEU A 148 30.68 -45.12 7.01
C LEU A 148 31.16 -46.09 5.94
N ASN A 149 31.10 -45.72 4.66
CA ASN A 149 31.59 -46.57 3.57
C ASN A 149 33.10 -46.86 3.71
N SER A 150 33.90 -45.87 4.10
CA SER A 150 35.33 -46.05 4.33
C SER A 150 35.62 -46.98 5.51
N MET A 151 34.81 -46.95 6.56
CA MET A 151 34.94 -47.88 7.69
C MET A 151 34.58 -49.31 7.26
N ASP A 152 33.49 -49.49 6.53
CA ASP A 152 33.07 -50.79 6.01
C ASP A 152 34.12 -51.40 5.07
N GLU A 153 34.81 -50.58 4.26
CA GLU A 153 35.91 -51.03 3.40
C GLU A 153 37.13 -51.48 4.22
N LEU A 154 37.50 -50.72 5.26
CA LEU A 154 38.63 -51.05 6.13
C LEU A 154 38.36 -52.34 6.93
N GLU A 155 37.16 -52.49 7.49
CA GLU A 155 36.76 -53.68 8.23
C GLU A 155 36.78 -54.94 7.35
N LYS A 156 36.32 -54.84 6.10
CA LYS A 156 36.42 -55.95 5.14
C LYS A 156 37.87 -56.30 4.80
N ALA A 157 38.75 -55.31 4.67
CA ALA A 157 40.16 -55.54 4.42
C ALA A 157 40.82 -56.26 5.61
N GLU A 158 40.61 -55.79 6.84
CA GLU A 158 41.11 -56.42 8.06
C GLU A 158 40.59 -57.86 8.21
N GLN A 159 39.29 -58.10 7.96
CA GLN A 159 38.72 -59.45 7.97
C GLN A 159 39.38 -60.33 6.91
N SER A 160 39.64 -59.82 5.71
CA SER A 160 40.30 -60.58 4.65
C SER A 160 41.75 -60.93 4.99
N GLU A 161 42.48 -60.01 5.63
CA GLU A 161 43.84 -60.24 6.11
C GLU A 161 43.86 -61.24 7.25
N GLN A 162 42.92 -61.16 8.21
CA GLN A 162 42.78 -62.14 9.29
C GLN A 162 42.48 -63.53 8.75
N VAL A 163 41.57 -63.66 7.79
CA VAL A 163 41.27 -64.95 7.14
C VAL A 163 42.50 -65.47 6.38
N ALA A 164 43.24 -64.60 5.69
CA ALA A 164 44.47 -64.99 5.00
C ALA A 164 45.57 -65.45 5.98
N LEU A 165 45.72 -64.76 7.12
CA LEU A 165 46.62 -65.15 8.20
C LEU A 165 46.22 -66.48 8.84
N GLU A 166 44.94 -66.67 9.13
CA GLU A 166 44.42 -67.92 9.69
C GLU A 166 44.66 -69.09 8.74
N ASN A 167 44.39 -68.91 7.44
CA ASN A 167 44.69 -69.91 6.42
C ASN A 167 46.20 -70.19 6.33
N ALA A 168 47.06 -69.17 6.34
CA ALA A 168 48.52 -69.35 6.29
C ALA A 168 49.08 -70.05 7.55
N MET A 169 48.49 -69.80 8.72
CA MET A 169 48.81 -70.50 9.97
C MET A 169 48.34 -71.96 9.93
N ALA A 170 47.13 -72.24 9.42
CA ALA A 170 46.61 -73.60 9.27
C ALA A 170 47.40 -74.43 8.25
N ASP A 171 47.84 -73.80 7.15
CA ASP A 171 48.66 -74.42 6.10
C ASP A 171 50.16 -74.52 6.50
N GLY A 172 50.54 -74.07 7.71
CA GLY A 172 51.92 -74.16 8.23
C GLY A 172 52.94 -73.29 7.50
N THR A 173 52.49 -72.32 6.70
CA THR A 173 53.34 -71.41 5.90
C THR A 173 53.69 -70.12 6.68
N PHE A 174 53.12 -69.95 7.87
CA PHE A 174 53.42 -68.82 8.77
C PHE A 174 54.77 -69.00 9.48
N HIS A 175 55.75 -68.16 9.14
CA HIS A 175 57.04 -68.11 9.82
C HIS A 175 57.02 -67.08 10.96
N ASP A 176 57.36 -67.52 12.18
CA ASP A 176 57.51 -66.65 13.35
C ASP A 176 58.76 -65.76 13.19
N TRP A 177 58.53 -64.51 12.80
CA TRP A 177 59.60 -63.51 12.62
C TRP A 177 60.28 -63.11 13.93
N SER A 178 59.74 -63.45 15.10
CA SER A 178 60.42 -63.19 16.38
C SER A 178 61.72 -64.00 16.53
N ALA A 179 61.85 -65.13 15.84
CA ALA A 179 63.08 -65.90 15.75
C ALA A 179 64.16 -65.27 14.83
N VAL A 180 63.77 -64.35 13.94
CA VAL A 180 64.70 -63.65 13.02
C VAL A 180 65.38 -62.45 13.69
N ALA A 181 64.81 -61.94 14.80
CA ALA A 181 65.37 -60.80 15.52
C ALA A 181 66.72 -61.09 16.21
N GLU A 182 67.10 -62.35 16.42
CA GLU A 182 68.42 -62.71 16.98
C GLU A 182 69.55 -62.71 15.93
N GLN A 183 69.25 -62.58 14.64
CA GLN A 183 70.25 -62.40 13.57
C GLN A 183 70.16 -61.00 12.97
N SER A 184 70.56 -59.98 13.73
CA SER A 184 70.69 -58.63 13.19
C SER A 184 71.95 -58.50 12.31
N GLU A 185 71.84 -58.85 11.03
CA GLU A 185 72.77 -58.45 9.96
C GLU A 185 72.83 -56.92 9.74
N TRP A 186 71.96 -56.17 10.42
CA TRP A 186 71.91 -54.71 10.42
C TRP A 186 73.17 -54.04 11.01
N ASP A 187 73.93 -54.73 11.87
CA ASP A 187 75.22 -54.24 12.36
C ASP A 187 76.33 -54.28 11.28
N SER A 188 76.21 -55.15 10.27
CA SER A 188 77.21 -55.30 9.20
C SER A 188 77.06 -54.27 8.07
N LEU A 189 75.93 -53.56 8.00
CA LEU A 189 75.68 -52.51 7.01
C LEU A 189 76.15 -51.12 7.47
N GLY A 190 76.79 -51.00 8.63
CA GLY A 190 77.41 -49.75 9.10
C GLY A 190 76.42 -48.62 9.39
N LEU A 191 75.13 -48.94 9.57
CA LEU A 191 74.07 -47.96 9.86
C LEU A 191 74.02 -47.54 11.33
N GLY A 192 74.84 -48.14 12.21
CA GLY A 192 74.96 -47.77 13.62
C GLY A 192 75.57 -46.40 13.90
N ALA A 193 75.96 -45.62 12.88
CA ALA A 193 76.65 -44.34 13.02
C ALA A 193 75.86 -43.09 12.57
N PHE A 194 74.53 -43.15 12.44
CA PHE A 194 73.73 -41.96 12.08
C PHE A 194 73.15 -41.19 13.27
N ILE A 195 73.31 -41.66 14.51
CA ILE A 195 72.87 -40.91 15.69
C ILE A 195 74.08 -40.48 16.52
N ASP A 196 74.74 -39.43 16.05
CA ASP A 196 75.32 -38.46 16.98
C ASP A 196 75.13 -37.02 16.45
N ARG A 197 74.01 -36.42 16.84
CA ARG A 197 73.87 -34.96 16.89
C ARG A 197 73.16 -34.57 18.17
N SER A 198 73.83 -34.82 19.29
CA SER A 198 73.52 -34.08 20.51
C SER A 198 74.15 -32.69 20.45
N SER A 199 73.33 -31.65 20.60
CA SER A 199 73.52 -30.51 21.53
C SER A 199 73.09 -29.15 20.95
N GLY A 200 71.93 -28.68 21.40
CA GLY A 200 71.79 -27.39 22.09
C GLY A 200 71.96 -26.08 21.32
N SER A 201 70.84 -25.44 21.00
CA SER A 201 70.67 -24.01 21.32
C SER A 201 69.19 -23.65 21.27
N GLY A 202 68.64 -23.37 22.44
CA GLY A 202 67.34 -22.75 22.59
C GLY A 202 67.40 -21.28 22.17
N VAL A 203 66.34 -20.84 21.50
CA VAL A 203 65.83 -19.46 21.48
C VAL A 203 64.31 -19.66 21.35
N GLY A 204 63.49 -19.35 22.36
CA GLY A 204 63.18 -17.98 22.77
C GLY A 204 62.01 -17.48 21.91
N GLY A 205 60.83 -17.32 22.52
CA GLY A 205 59.55 -17.18 21.82
C GLY A 205 59.31 -15.92 20.99
N ASN A 206 58.11 -15.81 20.41
CA ASN A 206 57.08 -14.88 20.88
C ASN A 206 55.78 -14.99 20.07
N SER A 207 54.69 -14.76 20.79
CA SER A 207 53.33 -14.54 20.32
C SER A 207 53.20 -13.22 19.55
N SER A 208 52.38 -13.19 18.49
CA SER A 208 51.54 -12.02 18.19
C SER A 208 50.42 -12.39 17.22
N GLY A 209 49.17 -12.24 17.66
CA GLY A 209 48.03 -12.19 16.77
C GLY A 209 47.94 -10.83 16.07
N VAL A 210 47.43 -10.82 14.84
CA VAL A 210 46.91 -9.61 14.19
C VAL A 210 45.68 -10.00 13.37
N VAL A 211 44.61 -9.23 13.62
CA VAL A 211 43.29 -9.21 12.99
C VAL A 211 43.42 -8.67 11.57
N GLY A 212 42.77 -9.31 10.59
CA GLY A 212 42.63 -8.83 9.22
C GLY A 212 41.19 -8.35 8.97
N HIS A 213 41.09 -7.12 8.48
CA HIS A 213 39.92 -6.26 8.26
C HIS A 213 38.77 -6.84 7.43
#